data_AF-A0A432C4H8-F1
#
_entry.id   AF-A0A432C4H8-F1
#
_cell.length_a   1.000
_cell.length_b   1.000
_cell.length_c   1.000
_cell.angle_alpha   90.00
_cell.angle_beta   90.00
_cell.angle_gamma   90.00
#
_symmetry.space_group_name_H-M   'P 1'
#
loop_
_entity.id
_entity.type
_entity.pdbx_description
1 polymer ?
#
loop_
_entity_poly.entity_id
_entity_poly.type
_entity_poly.pdbx_seq_one_letter_code
_entity_poly.pdbx_strand_id
1 'polypeptide(L)'
;KDLLIRTIREIGQLGFFDPETIEPKFKNVDAAAGTVDIEYPLTEKGASQIELQGGYGGGGFIGTLGLSFNNFSARNLFKKEAYKPLPMGDGQKVSLRLQASSYYRTYSLSFSEPWFGKRKPVQLNTSLSYTSQYYNNFQTQRVDKSRSFNILTISAGIYKRLTIPDDYFGLSQTISYQHYDLKNYNTGLFTFGDGASRNLAYTIGFSRSNKGINPIFPIYGAEFSLTGKFTLPYSLFNGVDYATLGDQKEYKYIYSGPSYTGNNGIRVNNGDYLEAIPSTTNPTPSSVADYKDGAADPAKVDQKKYNWLEYYKVKFKADWYTKVAGTNKSPLVLRSLIEFGFLGAYNQERGIIPFER
;
A
#
# COMPACT_ATOMS: atom_id res chain seq x y z
N LYS A 1 12.71 29.57 28.76
CA LYS A 1 13.07 28.25 29.34
C LYS A 1 12.34 27.11 28.64
N ASP A 2 11.01 27.11 28.60
CA ASP A 2 10.23 25.99 28.03
C ASP A 2 10.49 25.74 26.53
N LEU A 3 10.66 26.81 25.75
CA LEU A 3 11.04 26.71 24.34
C LEU A 3 12.42 26.05 24.17
N LEU A 4 13.37 26.32 25.07
CA LEU A 4 14.72 25.79 25.01
C LEU A 4 14.74 24.27 25.31
N ILE A 5 13.98 23.86 26.33
CA ILE A 5 13.78 22.43 26.67
C ILE A 5 13.08 21.71 25.50
N ARG A 6 12.08 22.36 24.88
CA ARG A 6 11.41 21.83 23.71
C ARG A 6 12.37 21.64 22.54
N THR A 7 13.22 22.62 22.24
CA THR A 7 14.23 22.54 21.18
C THR A 7 15.21 21.39 21.42
N ILE A 8 15.74 21.23 22.64
CA ILE A 8 16.63 20.10 22.99
C ILE A 8 15.92 18.77 22.75
N ARG A 9 14.66 18.64 23.19
CA ARG A 9 13.87 17.44 22.97
C ARG A 9 13.62 17.18 21.48
N GLU A 10 13.27 18.20 20.71
CA GLU A 10 13.05 18.09 19.26
C GLU A 10 14.32 17.66 18.53
N ILE A 11 15.48 18.24 18.86
CA ILE A 11 16.78 17.85 18.29
C ILE A 11 17.12 16.39 18.66
N GLY A 12 16.96 16.00 19.93
CA GLY A 12 17.20 14.62 20.37
C GLY A 12 16.25 13.60 19.72
N GLN A 13 15.01 14.01 19.40
CA GLN A 13 14.03 13.18 18.71
C GLN A 13 14.32 12.97 17.21
N LEU A 14 15.20 13.78 16.60
CA LEU A 14 15.62 13.56 15.21
C LEU A 14 16.37 12.24 15.04
N GLY A 15 17.03 11.75 16.10
CA GLY A 15 17.81 10.51 16.09
C GLY A 15 19.14 10.60 15.31
N PHE A 16 19.53 11.80 14.85
CA PHE A 16 20.79 12.06 14.14
C PHE A 16 21.94 12.40 15.09
N PHE A 17 21.62 12.89 16.28
CA PHE A 17 22.58 13.35 17.27
C PHE A 17 22.43 12.53 18.54
N ASP A 18 23.51 12.42 19.30
CA ASP A 18 23.47 11.81 20.62
C ASP A 18 22.73 12.73 21.61
N PRO A 19 21.51 12.37 22.08
CA PRO A 19 20.71 13.23 22.94
C PRO A 19 21.37 13.54 24.28
N GLU A 20 22.28 12.68 24.75
CA GLU A 20 22.99 12.86 26.02
C GLU A 20 24.05 13.97 25.93
N THR A 21 24.50 14.31 24.73
CA THR A 21 25.54 15.33 24.51
C THR A 21 25.00 16.73 24.28
N ILE A 22 23.68 16.88 24.16
CA ILE A 22 23.03 18.17 23.83
C ILE A 22 22.90 19.02 25.08
N GLU A 23 24.00 19.67 25.46
CA GLU A 23 24.06 20.63 26.56
C GLU A 23 24.13 22.07 26.03
N PRO A 24 23.04 22.86 26.11
CA PRO A 24 23.02 24.25 25.61
C PRO A 24 24.01 25.11 26.39
N LYS A 25 24.94 25.74 25.68
CA LYS A 25 25.93 26.67 26.26
C LYS A 25 25.50 28.10 26.00
N PHE A 26 25.37 28.89 27.06
CA PHE A 26 25.08 30.32 26.96
C PHE A 26 26.39 31.08 26.83
N LYS A 27 26.55 31.80 25.71
CA LYS A 27 27.71 32.66 25.43
C LYS A 27 27.25 34.10 25.28
N ASN A 28 28.18 35.04 25.46
CA ASN A 28 27.97 36.48 25.23
C ASN A 28 26.68 37.01 25.88
N VAL A 29 26.48 36.68 27.17
CA VAL A 29 25.30 37.14 27.92
C VAL A 29 25.47 38.63 28.20
N ASP A 30 24.68 39.47 27.53
CA ASP A 30 24.61 40.90 27.77
C ASP A 30 23.30 41.23 28.48
N ALA A 31 23.39 41.45 29.80
CA ALA A 31 22.25 41.79 30.62
C ALA A 31 21.70 43.20 30.37
N ALA A 32 22.52 44.12 29.82
CA ALA A 32 22.10 45.49 29.52
C ALA A 32 21.38 45.58 28.17
N ALA A 33 21.84 44.84 27.16
CA ALA A 33 21.18 44.74 25.85
C ALA A 33 20.05 43.71 25.81
N GLY A 34 19.99 42.79 26.80
CA GLY A 34 18.99 41.72 26.85
C GLY A 34 19.25 40.60 25.83
N THR A 35 20.49 40.43 25.39
CA THR A 35 20.88 39.46 24.34
C THR A 35 21.71 38.32 24.92
N VAL A 36 21.55 37.13 24.34
CA VAL A 36 22.34 35.94 24.69
C VAL A 36 22.50 35.05 23.47
N ASP A 37 23.71 34.53 23.28
CA ASP A 37 23.98 33.49 22.29
C ASP A 37 23.80 32.12 22.92
N ILE A 38 23.13 31.21 22.20
CA ILE A 38 22.88 29.85 22.66
C ILE A 38 23.52 28.89 21.67
N GLU A 39 24.57 28.22 22.11
CA GLU A 39 25.30 27.23 21.33
C GLU A 39 24.83 25.83 21.72
N TYR A 40 24.49 25.02 20.72
CA TYR A 40 24.10 23.62 20.89
C TYR A 40 25.25 22.74 20.37
N PRO A 41 26.09 22.16 21.24
CA PRO A 41 27.07 21.17 20.81
C PRO A 41 26.32 19.92 20.36
N LEU A 42 26.60 19.46 19.14
CA LEU A 42 25.96 18.29 18.54
C LEU A 42 27.03 17.26 18.20
N THR A 43 26.87 16.05 18.72
CA THR A 43 27.68 14.89 18.31
C THR A 43 26.84 14.00 17.41
N GLU A 44 27.29 13.75 16.18
CA GLU A 44 26.59 12.87 15.25
C GLU A 44 26.58 11.42 15.77
N LYS A 45 25.43 10.76 15.63
CA LYS A 45 25.25 9.34 15.94
C LYS A 45 24.85 8.61 14.67
N GLY A 46 25.45 7.45 14.43
CA GLY A 46 25.04 6.56 13.34
C GLY A 46 23.58 6.17 13.49
N ALA A 47 22.72 6.70 12.63
CA ALA A 47 21.27 6.49 12.70
C ALA A 47 20.79 5.34 11.80
N SER A 48 21.72 4.63 11.16
CA SER A 48 21.44 3.47 10.32
C SER A 48 21.05 2.25 11.15
N GLN A 49 20.03 1.53 10.69
CA GLN A 49 19.48 0.35 11.36
C GLN A 49 19.49 -0.84 10.41
N ILE A 50 19.89 -2.00 10.94
CA ILE A 50 19.77 -3.29 10.28
C ILE A 50 18.78 -4.11 11.10
N GLU A 51 17.75 -4.61 10.43
CA GLU A 51 16.72 -5.45 11.02
C GLU A 51 16.76 -6.83 10.39
N LEU A 52 16.89 -7.86 11.21
CA LEU A 52 16.70 -9.25 10.81
C LEU A 52 15.56 -9.84 11.64
N GLN A 53 14.49 -10.26 10.97
CA GLN A 53 13.32 -10.83 11.63
C GLN A 53 13.00 -12.19 11.00
N GLY A 54 12.61 -13.14 11.83
CA GLY A 54 12.16 -14.46 11.40
C GLY A 54 10.88 -14.82 12.14
N GLY A 55 9.94 -15.45 11.45
CA GLY A 55 8.69 -15.93 12.02
C GLY A 55 8.20 -17.18 11.30
N TYR A 56 7.24 -17.86 11.90
CA TYR A 56 6.58 -19.02 11.30
C TYR A 56 5.08 -18.75 11.22
N GLY A 57 4.48 -18.91 10.04
CA GLY A 57 3.06 -18.62 9.82
C GLY A 57 2.61 -18.97 8.40
N GLY A 58 1.34 -19.37 8.26
CA GLY A 58 0.76 -19.70 6.94
C GLY A 58 1.41 -20.92 6.25
N GLY A 59 1.93 -21.87 7.02
CA GLY A 59 2.54 -23.10 6.50
C GLY A 59 4.02 -22.99 6.10
N GLY A 60 4.73 -21.94 6.54
CA GLY A 60 6.16 -21.82 6.27
C GLY A 60 6.87 -20.78 7.13
N PHE A 61 8.20 -20.77 7.01
CA PHE A 61 9.05 -19.72 7.57
C PHE A 61 8.91 -18.44 6.75
N ILE A 62 8.93 -17.29 7.44
CA ILE A 62 8.94 -15.96 6.86
C ILE A 62 10.17 -15.24 7.40
N GLY A 63 11.08 -14.88 6.51
CA GLY A 63 12.27 -14.09 6.82
C GLY A 63 12.11 -12.66 6.32
N THR A 64 12.59 -11.71 7.10
CA THR A 64 12.71 -10.30 6.69
C THR A 64 14.11 -9.79 6.96
N LEU A 65 14.70 -9.14 5.96
CA LEU A 65 15.89 -8.30 6.08
C LEU A 65 15.49 -6.85 5.78
N GLY A 66 15.71 -5.95 6.73
CA GLY A 66 15.49 -4.51 6.59
C GLY A 66 16.80 -3.76 6.76
N LEU A 67 17.06 -2.81 5.88
CA LEU A 67 18.14 -1.83 5.98
C LEU A 67 17.51 -0.45 5.94
N SER A 68 17.79 0.38 6.93
CA SER A 68 17.22 1.73 7.02
C SER A 68 18.32 2.73 7.34
N PHE A 69 18.53 3.70 6.46
CA PHE A 69 19.48 4.78 6.63
C PHE A 69 18.70 6.03 7.01
N ASN A 70 18.71 6.38 8.30
CA ASN A 70 18.16 7.64 8.78
C ASN A 70 19.29 8.70 8.66
N ASN A 71 19.02 9.88 8.08
CA ASN A 71 20.01 10.90 7.69
C ASN A 71 20.77 10.70 6.36
N PHE A 72 20.14 10.10 5.37
CA PHE A 72 20.65 10.03 4.00
C PHE A 72 20.70 11.40 3.31
N SER A 73 21.57 11.57 2.31
CA SER A 73 21.65 12.76 1.46
C SER A 73 21.58 12.41 -0.03
N ALA A 74 20.40 12.61 -0.63
CA ALA A 74 20.17 12.42 -2.07
C ALA A 74 20.96 13.44 -2.90
N ARG A 75 21.18 14.66 -2.39
CA ARG A 75 21.99 15.68 -3.08
C ARG A 75 23.44 15.24 -3.25
N ASN A 76 23.94 14.43 -2.33
CA ASN A 76 25.32 13.93 -2.34
C ASN A 76 25.46 12.56 -3.01
N LEU A 77 24.38 11.98 -3.56
CA LEU A 77 24.40 10.66 -4.21
C LEU A 77 25.44 10.53 -5.33
N PHE A 78 25.68 11.60 -6.10
CA PHE A 78 26.65 11.56 -7.19
C PHE A 78 28.05 12.06 -6.79
N LYS A 79 28.27 12.40 -5.52
CA LYS A 79 29.55 12.90 -5.01
C LYS A 79 30.32 11.76 -4.36
N LYS A 80 31.32 11.21 -5.06
CA LYS A 80 32.15 10.08 -4.57
C LYS A 80 32.76 10.33 -3.18
N GLU A 81 33.16 11.57 -2.90
CA GLU A 81 33.76 11.96 -1.62
C GLU A 81 32.81 11.87 -0.43
N ALA A 82 31.49 11.94 -0.67
CA ALA A 82 30.47 11.87 0.37
C ALA A 82 30.20 10.44 0.86
N TYR A 83 30.79 9.42 0.23
CA TYR A 83 30.59 8.02 0.59
C TYR A 83 31.51 7.62 1.76
N LYS A 84 31.02 7.74 2.99
CA LYS A 84 31.65 7.18 4.20
C LYS A 84 30.62 6.70 5.25
N PRO A 85 30.01 5.50 5.12
CA PRO A 85 29.97 4.59 3.98
C PRO A 85 28.88 4.96 2.93
N LEU A 86 27.97 5.86 3.27
CA LEU A 86 26.89 6.36 2.41
C LEU A 86 26.80 7.88 2.54
N PRO A 87 26.24 8.59 1.54
CA PRO A 87 26.04 10.03 1.61
C PRO A 87 25.00 10.38 2.69
N MET A 88 25.40 11.21 3.64
CA MET A 88 24.60 11.60 4.80
C MET A 88 24.49 13.13 4.93
N GLY A 89 23.54 13.59 5.74
CA GLY A 89 23.48 14.99 6.21
C GLY A 89 22.27 15.83 5.76
N ASP A 90 21.36 15.30 4.92
CA ASP A 90 20.14 16.03 4.53
C ASP A 90 18.91 15.61 5.37
N GLY A 91 19.06 14.75 6.38
CA GLY A 91 17.94 14.29 7.23
C GLY A 91 16.93 13.37 6.52
N GLN A 92 17.21 12.98 5.27
CA GLN A 92 16.34 12.10 4.50
C GLN A 92 16.44 10.66 5.01
N LYS A 93 15.47 9.83 4.65
CA LYS A 93 15.48 8.40 4.98
C LYS A 93 15.38 7.57 3.72
N VAL A 94 16.24 6.55 3.61
CA VAL A 94 16.14 5.50 2.60
C VAL A 94 16.02 4.16 3.31
N SER A 95 15.05 3.34 2.91
CA SER A 95 14.89 2.00 3.46
C SER A 95 14.76 0.96 2.35
N LEU A 96 15.51 -0.13 2.48
CA LEU A 96 15.41 -1.33 1.68
C LEU A 96 14.86 -2.45 2.56
N ARG A 97 13.83 -3.14 2.10
CA ARG A 97 13.23 -4.28 2.80
C ARG A 97 13.09 -5.45 1.84
N LEU A 98 13.65 -6.59 2.24
CA LEU A 98 13.44 -7.88 1.59
C LEU A 98 12.64 -8.76 2.54
N GLN A 99 11.52 -9.27 2.09
CA GLN A 99 10.75 -10.29 2.79
C GLN A 99 10.61 -11.52 1.90
N ALA A 100 10.83 -12.71 2.46
CA ALA A 100 10.72 -13.95 1.71
C ALA A 100 10.06 -15.04 2.56
N SER A 101 9.22 -15.83 1.90
CA SER A 101 8.63 -17.05 2.43
C SER A 101 8.65 -18.13 1.33
N SER A 102 8.09 -19.30 1.63
CA SER A 102 7.93 -20.38 0.66
C SER A 102 6.99 -19.99 -0.48
N TYR A 103 5.92 -19.23 -0.20
CA TYR A 103 4.85 -18.88 -1.15
C TYR A 103 4.87 -17.43 -1.64
N TYR A 104 5.76 -16.56 -1.17
CA TYR A 104 5.91 -15.21 -1.73
C TYR A 104 7.29 -14.60 -1.46
N ARG A 105 7.62 -13.56 -2.23
CA ARG A 105 8.79 -12.71 -2.03
C ARG A 105 8.41 -11.25 -2.29
N THR A 106 8.85 -10.35 -1.44
CA THR A 106 8.59 -8.91 -1.56
C THR A 106 9.91 -8.14 -1.42
N TYR A 107 10.20 -7.32 -2.42
CA TYR A 107 11.29 -6.36 -2.43
C TYR A 107 10.68 -4.98 -2.29
N SER A 108 11.18 -4.14 -1.39
CA SER A 108 10.65 -2.79 -1.17
C SER A 108 11.76 -1.78 -0.97
N LEU A 109 11.69 -0.68 -1.69
CA LEU A 109 12.51 0.50 -1.54
C LEU A 109 11.61 1.67 -1.17
N SER A 110 11.96 2.43 -0.14
CA SER A 110 11.27 3.67 0.21
C SER A 110 12.25 4.80 0.45
N PHE A 111 11.80 6.00 0.14
CA PHE A 111 12.52 7.24 0.38
C PHE A 111 11.59 8.26 1.05
N SER A 112 12.12 9.02 2.00
CA SER A 112 11.38 10.08 2.69
C SER A 112 12.23 11.34 2.80
N GLU A 113 11.65 12.47 2.41
CA GLU A 113 12.18 13.83 2.55
C GLU A 113 11.28 14.60 3.54
N PRO A 114 11.72 14.82 4.80
CA PRO A 114 10.89 15.44 5.83
C PRO A 114 10.57 16.93 5.61
N TRP A 115 11.35 17.64 4.79
CA TRP A 115 11.25 19.09 4.57
C TRP A 115 11.06 19.42 3.08
N PHE A 116 10.12 18.74 2.42
CA PHE A 116 9.78 19.02 1.04
C PHE A 116 9.28 20.47 0.87
N GLY A 117 9.89 21.22 -0.06
CA GLY A 117 9.63 22.65 -0.22
C GLY A 117 10.36 23.56 0.77
N LYS A 118 11.25 23.02 1.63
CA LYS A 118 12.24 23.68 2.51
C LYS A 118 11.74 24.63 3.60
N ARG A 119 10.55 25.24 3.47
CA ARG A 119 10.06 26.28 4.40
C ARG A 119 9.15 25.74 5.51
N LYS A 120 8.43 24.65 5.24
CA LYS A 120 7.47 24.05 6.18
C LYS A 120 7.71 22.54 6.25
N PRO A 121 7.41 21.89 7.39
CA PRO A 121 7.55 20.45 7.54
C PRO A 121 6.47 19.74 6.74
N VAL A 122 6.72 19.55 5.44
CA VAL A 122 5.92 18.73 4.54
C VAL A 122 6.78 17.53 4.20
N GLN A 123 6.34 16.35 4.62
CA GLN A 123 7.06 15.13 4.36
C GLN A 123 6.66 14.61 2.98
N LEU A 124 7.62 14.43 2.07
CA LEU A 124 7.45 13.66 0.85
C LEU A 124 7.87 12.22 1.11
N ASN A 125 7.03 11.26 0.73
CA ASN A 125 7.32 9.84 0.77
C ASN A 125 7.21 9.26 -0.65
N THR A 126 8.19 8.47 -1.06
CA THR A 126 8.12 7.68 -2.27
C THR A 126 8.42 6.22 -1.96
N SER A 127 7.78 5.30 -2.68
CA SER A 127 8.03 3.88 -2.52
C SER A 127 7.92 3.12 -3.83
N LEU A 128 8.71 2.07 -3.93
CA LEU A 128 8.70 1.07 -4.98
C LEU A 128 8.69 -0.29 -4.30
N SER A 129 7.75 -1.16 -4.66
CA SER A 129 7.77 -2.54 -4.21
C SER A 129 7.43 -3.50 -5.33
N TYR A 130 8.06 -4.67 -5.30
CA TYR A 130 7.76 -5.77 -6.20
C TYR A 130 7.51 -7.02 -5.38
N THR A 131 6.31 -7.59 -5.52
CA THR A 131 5.90 -8.81 -4.85
C THR A 131 5.64 -9.89 -5.87
N SER A 132 6.25 -11.06 -5.70
CA SER A 132 5.88 -12.28 -6.42
C SER A 132 5.22 -13.22 -5.43
N GLN A 133 3.95 -13.51 -5.65
CA GLN A 133 3.19 -14.51 -4.91
C GLN A 133 3.06 -15.77 -5.77
N TYR A 134 3.27 -16.93 -5.18
CA TYR A 134 3.23 -18.23 -5.86
C TYR A 134 1.98 -19.00 -5.47
N TYR A 135 1.51 -19.85 -6.36
CA TYR A 135 0.37 -20.70 -6.07
C TYR A 135 0.75 -21.69 -4.96
N ASN A 136 -0.05 -21.73 -3.89
CA ASN A 136 0.13 -22.67 -2.80
C ASN A 136 -1.11 -23.56 -2.71
N ASN A 137 -0.91 -24.87 -2.83
CA ASN A 137 -1.99 -25.82 -2.63
C ASN A 137 -2.19 -26.02 -1.11
N PHE A 138 -3.29 -25.49 -0.56
CA PHE A 138 -3.57 -25.56 0.87
C PHE A 138 -3.78 -26.99 1.41
N GLN A 139 -4.10 -27.95 0.56
CA GLN A 139 -4.31 -29.35 0.96
C GLN A 139 -2.97 -30.10 1.06
N THR A 140 -2.04 -29.85 0.13
CA THR A 140 -0.74 -30.54 0.07
C THR A 140 0.43 -29.72 0.62
N GLN A 141 0.18 -28.43 0.94
CA GLN A 141 1.18 -27.43 1.35
C GLN A 141 2.35 -27.29 0.35
N ARG A 142 2.12 -27.65 -0.91
CA ARG A 142 3.13 -27.55 -1.98
C ARG A 142 2.97 -26.23 -2.73
N VAL A 143 4.09 -25.54 -2.86
CA VAL A 143 4.19 -24.31 -3.64
C VAL A 143 4.61 -24.63 -5.07
N ASP A 144 3.84 -24.16 -6.02
CA ASP A 144 4.17 -24.18 -7.44
C ASP A 144 4.62 -22.77 -7.88
N LYS A 145 5.93 -22.62 -8.10
CA LYS A 145 6.54 -21.35 -8.52
C LYS A 145 6.35 -21.05 -10.00
N SER A 146 5.88 -22.01 -10.81
CA SER A 146 5.56 -21.77 -12.22
C SER A 146 4.27 -20.97 -12.40
N ARG A 147 3.42 -20.97 -11.36
CA ARG A 147 2.14 -20.27 -11.27
C ARG A 147 2.30 -19.09 -10.31
N SER A 148 2.13 -17.87 -10.80
CA SER A 148 2.50 -16.67 -10.05
C SER A 148 1.55 -15.50 -10.24
N PHE A 149 1.44 -14.69 -9.20
CA PHE A 149 0.82 -13.38 -9.20
C PHE A 149 1.85 -12.33 -8.77
N ASN A 150 2.28 -11.51 -9.72
CA ASN A 150 3.28 -10.48 -9.53
C ASN A 150 2.60 -9.12 -9.36
N ILE A 151 3.11 -8.31 -8.44
CA ILE A 151 2.59 -6.98 -8.12
C ILE A 151 3.75 -6.01 -8.07
N LEU A 152 3.83 -5.11 -9.04
CA LEU A 152 4.67 -3.91 -8.98
C LEU A 152 3.83 -2.77 -8.39
N THR A 153 4.31 -2.11 -7.34
CA THR A 153 3.68 -0.92 -6.76
C THR A 153 4.68 0.22 -6.76
N ILE A 154 4.27 1.38 -7.28
CA ILE A 154 5.01 2.64 -7.22
C ILE A 154 4.09 3.65 -6.57
N SER A 155 4.58 4.41 -5.58
CA SER A 155 3.79 5.48 -5.00
C SER A 155 4.62 6.69 -4.63
N ALA A 156 3.98 7.85 -4.65
CA ALA A 156 4.52 9.10 -4.16
C ALA A 156 3.40 9.84 -3.42
N GLY A 157 3.69 10.37 -2.24
CA GLY A 157 2.71 11.08 -1.45
C GLY A 157 3.34 12.09 -0.51
N ILE A 158 2.54 13.06 -0.11
CA ILE A 158 2.92 14.06 0.88
C ILE A 158 2.11 13.88 2.15
N TYR A 159 2.73 14.17 3.29
CA TYR A 159 2.06 14.33 4.56
C TYR A 159 2.38 15.70 5.14
N LYS A 160 1.36 16.38 5.64
CA LYS A 160 1.49 17.70 6.24
C LYS A 160 0.63 17.80 7.48
N ARG A 161 1.23 18.25 8.60
CA ARG A 161 0.50 18.67 9.78
C ARG A 161 -0.22 19.99 9.48
N LEU A 162 -1.53 20.00 9.66
CA LEU A 162 -2.35 21.19 9.47
C LEU A 162 -2.27 22.08 10.72
N THR A 163 -2.52 23.38 10.54
CA THR A 163 -2.62 24.35 11.64
C THR A 163 -4.05 24.78 11.91
N ILE A 164 -4.97 24.41 11.02
CA ILE A 164 -6.39 24.71 11.10
C ILE A 164 -7.11 23.37 10.87
N PRO A 165 -8.09 23.00 11.71
CA PRO A 165 -8.60 23.80 12.84
C PRO A 165 -7.71 23.76 14.10
N ASP A 166 -6.85 22.76 14.27
CA ASP A 166 -5.82 22.72 15.32
C ASP A 166 -4.55 22.01 14.81
N ASP A 167 -3.49 21.97 15.62
CA ASP A 167 -2.23 21.34 15.26
C ASP A 167 -2.27 19.80 15.38
N TYR A 168 -3.31 19.17 15.91
CA TYR A 168 -3.41 17.70 15.95
C TYR A 168 -3.83 17.09 14.60
N PHE A 169 -4.22 17.91 13.62
CA PHE A 169 -4.63 17.46 12.31
C PHE A 169 -3.44 17.16 11.37
N GLY A 170 -3.59 16.09 10.58
CA GLY A 170 -2.71 15.71 9.50
C GLY A 170 -3.49 15.53 8.20
N LEU A 171 -2.89 15.93 7.09
CA LEU A 171 -3.37 15.66 5.73
C LEU A 171 -2.33 14.81 5.01
N SER A 172 -2.74 13.63 4.53
CA SER A 172 -1.98 12.80 3.61
C SER A 172 -2.61 12.82 2.22
N GLN A 173 -1.77 12.89 1.19
CA GLN A 173 -2.18 12.79 -0.21
C GLN A 173 -1.16 11.91 -0.93
N THR A 174 -1.61 10.83 -1.57
CA THR A 174 -0.74 9.84 -2.21
C THR A 174 -1.28 9.46 -3.57
N ILE A 175 -0.43 9.45 -4.59
CA ILE A 175 -0.71 8.82 -5.88
C ILE A 175 0.06 7.50 -5.91
N SER A 176 -0.63 6.43 -6.29
CA SER A 176 -0.04 5.09 -6.39
C SER A 176 -0.44 4.42 -7.70
N TYR A 177 0.53 3.82 -8.36
CA TYR A 177 0.33 2.93 -9.49
C TYR A 177 0.67 1.49 -9.07
N GLN A 178 -0.20 0.54 -9.39
CA GLN A 178 0.02 -0.88 -9.20
C GLN A 178 -0.17 -1.60 -10.53
N HIS A 179 0.76 -2.47 -10.88
CA HIS A 179 0.66 -3.37 -12.01
C HIS A 179 0.63 -4.80 -11.52
N TYR A 180 -0.42 -5.50 -11.91
CA TYR A 180 -0.70 -6.88 -11.59
C TYR A 180 -0.43 -7.73 -12.82
N ASP A 181 0.31 -8.82 -12.65
CA ASP A 181 0.65 -9.75 -13.71
C ASP A 181 0.43 -11.18 -13.21
N LEU A 182 -0.48 -11.90 -13.88
CA LEU A 182 -0.90 -13.24 -13.52
C LEU A 182 -0.37 -14.22 -14.57
N LYS A 183 0.21 -15.31 -14.08
CA LYS A 183 0.67 -16.44 -14.87
C LYS A 183 0.10 -17.72 -14.29
N ASN A 184 -0.83 -18.35 -14.99
CA ASN A 184 -1.57 -19.54 -14.58
C ASN A 184 -2.05 -19.47 -13.11
N TYR A 185 -2.49 -18.31 -12.65
CA TYR A 185 -2.86 -18.06 -11.25
C TYR A 185 -4.38 -18.12 -11.03
N ASN A 186 -4.94 -19.31 -11.22
CA ASN A 186 -6.38 -19.60 -11.09
C ASN A 186 -6.79 -19.88 -9.64
N THR A 187 -6.86 -18.86 -8.78
CA THR A 187 -7.31 -18.99 -7.36
C THR A 187 -8.72 -18.48 -7.12
N GLY A 188 -9.43 -18.03 -8.17
CA GLY A 188 -10.71 -17.34 -8.06
C GLY A 188 -10.59 -15.85 -7.74
N LEU A 189 -9.37 -15.33 -7.64
CA LEU A 189 -9.11 -13.90 -7.48
C LEU A 189 -9.44 -13.12 -8.76
N PHE A 190 -9.14 -13.67 -9.92
CA PHE A 190 -9.74 -13.25 -11.19
C PHE A 190 -10.30 -14.50 -11.87
N THR A 191 -11.23 -14.31 -12.81
CA THR A 191 -11.69 -15.39 -13.69
C THR A 191 -10.65 -15.78 -14.73
N PHE A 192 -9.67 -14.91 -14.99
CA PHE A 192 -8.49 -15.20 -15.81
C PHE A 192 -7.28 -15.58 -14.93
N GLY A 193 -6.61 -16.68 -15.29
CA GLY A 193 -5.36 -17.11 -14.66
C GLY A 193 -4.11 -16.54 -15.31
N ASP A 194 -4.20 -16.17 -16.58
CA ASP A 194 -3.15 -15.52 -17.35
C ASP A 194 -3.66 -14.16 -17.79
N GLY A 195 -2.92 -13.10 -17.48
CA GLY A 195 -3.39 -11.75 -17.76
C GLY A 195 -2.72 -10.69 -16.92
N ALA A 196 -3.14 -9.44 -17.13
CA ALA A 196 -2.56 -8.31 -16.42
C ALA A 196 -3.61 -7.24 -16.12
N SER A 197 -3.39 -6.52 -15.02
CA SER A 197 -4.28 -5.47 -14.56
C SER A 197 -3.47 -4.27 -14.06
N ARG A 198 -4.08 -3.08 -14.10
CA ARG A 198 -3.45 -1.81 -13.71
C ARG A 198 -4.36 -1.06 -12.75
N ASN A 199 -3.78 -0.46 -11.73
CA ASN A 199 -4.49 0.35 -10.77
C ASN A 199 -3.74 1.67 -10.60
N LEU A 200 -4.35 2.78 -11.01
CA LEU A 200 -3.88 4.11 -10.67
C LEU A 200 -4.85 4.69 -9.65
N ALA A 201 -4.36 4.96 -8.44
CA ALA A 201 -5.18 5.43 -7.34
C ALA A 201 -4.63 6.71 -6.73
N TYR A 202 -5.54 7.62 -6.39
CA TYR A 202 -5.30 8.76 -5.53
C TYR A 202 -5.91 8.49 -4.15
N THR A 203 -5.10 8.62 -3.11
CA THR A 203 -5.51 8.44 -1.72
C THR A 203 -5.38 9.76 -0.98
N ILE A 204 -6.45 10.22 -0.36
CA ILE A 204 -6.48 11.38 0.53
C ILE A 204 -6.86 10.91 1.94
N GLY A 205 -6.10 11.34 2.93
CA GLY A 205 -6.34 10.98 4.33
C GLY A 205 -6.33 12.22 5.21
N PHE A 206 -7.31 12.29 6.11
CA PHE A 206 -7.35 13.22 7.21
C PHE A 206 -7.18 12.43 8.49
N SER A 207 -6.23 12.85 9.32
CA SER A 207 -6.07 12.29 10.67
C SER A 207 -6.12 13.40 11.69
N ARG A 208 -6.57 13.09 12.90
CA ARG A 208 -6.44 13.95 14.07
C ARG A 208 -6.12 13.08 15.27
N SER A 209 -5.00 13.36 15.95
CA SER A 209 -4.59 12.57 17.12
C SER A 209 -4.20 13.47 18.28
N ASN A 210 -4.99 13.43 19.36
CA ASN A 210 -4.70 14.12 20.61
C ASN A 210 -4.57 13.13 21.78
N LYS A 211 -4.13 11.90 21.49
CA LYS A 211 -3.85 10.87 22.51
C LYS A 211 -2.92 11.45 23.58
N GLY A 212 -3.16 11.08 24.83
CA GLY A 212 -2.41 11.57 25.97
C GLY A 212 -0.90 11.31 25.90
N ILE A 213 -0.17 11.87 26.85
CA ILE A 213 1.30 11.96 26.86
C ILE A 213 2.02 10.62 26.65
N ASN A 214 1.45 9.50 27.11
CA ASN A 214 1.98 8.16 26.86
C ASN A 214 1.38 7.56 25.57
N PRO A 215 2.14 7.44 24.48
CA PRO A 215 1.63 6.89 23.22
C PRO A 215 1.40 5.36 23.26
N ILE A 216 2.05 4.64 24.17
CA ILE A 216 1.96 3.17 24.30
C ILE A 216 0.75 2.78 25.13
N PHE A 217 0.52 3.48 26.25
CA PHE A 217 -0.64 3.29 27.12
C PHE A 217 -1.38 4.62 27.34
N PRO A 218 -2.16 5.10 26.35
CA PRO A 218 -2.93 6.32 26.48
C PRO A 218 -4.03 6.16 27.54
N ILE A 219 -4.16 7.15 28.40
CA ILE A 219 -5.18 7.18 29.46
C ILE A 219 -6.34 8.13 29.16
N TYR A 220 -6.16 9.02 28.19
CA TYR A 220 -7.17 9.93 27.67
C TYR A 220 -6.85 10.31 26.22
N GLY A 221 -7.83 10.94 25.56
CA GLY A 221 -7.69 11.48 24.20
C GLY A 221 -8.17 10.50 23.15
N ALA A 222 -8.05 10.89 21.88
CA ALA A 222 -8.56 10.11 20.77
C ALA A 222 -7.66 10.21 19.54
N GLU A 223 -7.82 9.23 18.66
CA GLU A 223 -7.25 9.22 17.32
C GLU A 223 -8.37 8.95 16.31
N PHE A 224 -8.53 9.88 15.38
CA PHE A 224 -9.46 9.77 14.26
C PHE A 224 -8.69 9.71 12.97
N SER A 225 -9.15 8.89 12.04
CA SER A 225 -8.68 8.91 10.66
C SER A 225 -9.82 8.65 9.69
N LEU A 226 -9.87 9.44 8.62
CA LEU A 226 -10.76 9.28 7.48
C LEU A 226 -9.88 9.22 6.24
N THR A 227 -9.94 8.13 5.48
CA THR A 227 -9.14 7.94 4.27
C THR A 227 -10.05 7.57 3.10
N GLY A 228 -9.96 8.32 2.02
CA GLY A 228 -10.58 8.02 0.74
C GLY A 228 -9.52 7.59 -0.27
N LYS A 229 -9.72 6.44 -0.93
CA LYS A 229 -8.91 5.96 -2.03
C LYS A 229 -9.80 5.89 -3.27
N PHE A 230 -9.40 6.60 -4.32
CA PHE A 230 -10.17 6.76 -5.54
C PHE A 230 -9.29 6.34 -6.71
N THR A 231 -9.71 5.34 -7.48
CA THR A 231 -8.97 4.99 -8.68
C THR A 231 -9.38 5.85 -9.88
N LEU A 232 -8.51 5.88 -10.89
CA LEU A 232 -8.78 6.51 -12.18
C LEU A 232 -10.06 5.91 -12.79
N PRO A 233 -11.11 6.71 -13.08
CA PRO A 233 -12.35 6.21 -13.66
C PRO A 233 -12.19 6.01 -15.18
N TYR A 234 -11.36 5.05 -15.57
CA TYR A 234 -10.99 4.74 -16.95
C TYR A 234 -12.19 4.43 -17.87
N SER A 235 -13.30 3.89 -17.34
CA SER A 235 -14.54 3.64 -18.08
C SER A 235 -15.21 4.92 -18.59
N LEU A 236 -14.99 6.07 -17.94
CA LEU A 236 -15.64 7.32 -18.34
C LEU A 236 -15.10 7.90 -19.65
N PHE A 237 -13.90 7.49 -20.09
CA PHE A 237 -13.23 8.10 -21.24
C PHE A 237 -12.59 7.10 -22.21
N ASN A 238 -12.80 5.79 -22.02
CA ASN A 238 -12.23 4.78 -22.90
C ASN A 238 -13.16 4.32 -24.05
N GLY A 239 -14.42 4.75 -24.05
CA GLY A 239 -15.40 4.45 -25.11
C GLY A 239 -15.87 2.99 -25.18
N VAL A 240 -15.66 2.19 -24.13
CA VAL A 240 -16.08 0.77 -24.11
C VAL A 240 -17.47 0.64 -23.46
N ASP A 241 -18.40 0.01 -24.17
CA ASP A 241 -19.66 -0.44 -23.60
C ASP A 241 -19.44 -1.76 -22.85
N TYR A 242 -19.59 -1.71 -21.52
CA TYR A 242 -19.33 -2.84 -20.65
C TYR A 242 -20.56 -3.76 -20.47
N ALA A 243 -21.75 -3.27 -20.78
CA ALA A 243 -22.98 -4.05 -20.73
C ALA A 243 -23.02 -5.09 -21.85
N THR A 244 -22.61 -4.71 -23.07
CA THR A 244 -22.64 -5.59 -24.25
C THR A 244 -21.29 -6.24 -24.56
N LEU A 245 -20.32 -6.18 -23.64
CA LEU A 245 -18.96 -6.64 -23.91
C LEU A 245 -18.92 -8.14 -24.25
N GLY A 246 -19.75 -8.96 -23.58
CA GLY A 246 -19.84 -10.40 -23.84
C GLY A 246 -20.48 -10.76 -25.19
N ASP A 247 -21.11 -9.79 -25.87
CA ASP A 247 -21.77 -10.00 -27.16
C ASP A 247 -20.82 -9.82 -28.34
N GLN A 248 -19.69 -9.13 -28.14
CA GLN A 248 -18.72 -8.91 -29.21
C GLN A 248 -17.95 -10.20 -29.50
N LYS A 249 -17.62 -10.40 -30.78
CA LYS A 249 -17.01 -11.61 -31.30
C LYS A 249 -15.69 -11.97 -30.60
N GLU A 250 -14.88 -10.97 -30.23
CA GLU A 250 -13.57 -11.21 -29.59
C GLU A 250 -13.70 -11.83 -28.19
N TYR A 251 -14.82 -11.60 -27.51
CA TYR A 251 -15.06 -12.05 -26.14
C TYR A 251 -15.88 -13.32 -26.06
N LYS A 252 -16.21 -13.95 -27.20
CA LYS A 252 -16.88 -15.25 -27.23
C LYS A 252 -15.93 -16.38 -26.86
N TYR A 253 -16.49 -17.38 -26.19
CA TYR A 253 -15.80 -18.62 -25.88
C TYR A 253 -15.61 -19.42 -27.17
N ILE A 254 -14.37 -19.86 -27.39
CA ILE A 254 -13.99 -20.70 -28.52
C ILE A 254 -13.53 -22.02 -27.93
N TYR A 255 -14.16 -23.11 -28.34
CA TYR A 255 -13.81 -24.42 -27.83
C TYR A 255 -12.38 -24.79 -28.20
N SER A 256 -11.63 -25.26 -27.20
CA SER A 256 -10.28 -25.78 -27.37
C SER A 256 -10.19 -27.16 -26.71
N GLY A 257 -10.26 -28.21 -27.51
CA GLY A 257 -10.22 -29.58 -27.02
C GLY A 257 -10.48 -30.63 -28.11
N PRO A 258 -10.53 -31.92 -27.73
CA PRO A 258 -10.88 -33.00 -28.65
C PRO A 258 -12.34 -32.89 -29.11
N SER A 259 -12.63 -33.28 -30.36
CA SER A 259 -14.00 -33.24 -30.86
C SER A 259 -14.93 -34.15 -30.06
N TYR A 260 -16.18 -33.72 -29.87
CA TYR A 260 -17.26 -34.51 -29.26
C TYR A 260 -18.58 -34.25 -29.98
N THR A 261 -19.62 -35.02 -29.66
CA THR A 261 -20.97 -34.81 -30.19
C THR A 261 -21.77 -34.00 -29.18
N GLY A 262 -22.24 -32.81 -29.58
CA GLY A 262 -23.06 -31.95 -28.73
C GLY A 262 -24.46 -32.49 -28.51
N ASN A 263 -25.21 -31.87 -27.59
CA ASN A 263 -26.57 -32.28 -27.22
C ASN A 263 -27.55 -32.28 -28.41
N ASN A 264 -27.30 -31.46 -29.44
CA ASN A 264 -28.07 -31.41 -30.67
C ASN A 264 -27.64 -32.43 -31.75
N GLY A 265 -26.70 -33.33 -31.44
CA GLY A 265 -26.17 -34.34 -32.39
C GLY A 265 -25.15 -33.80 -33.39
N ILE A 266 -24.80 -32.50 -33.34
CA ILE A 266 -23.78 -31.89 -34.20
C ILE A 266 -22.40 -32.12 -33.57
N ARG A 267 -21.40 -32.39 -34.43
CA ARG A 267 -20.01 -32.56 -34.01
C ARG A 267 -19.40 -31.20 -33.66
N VAL A 268 -18.90 -31.07 -32.44
CA VAL A 268 -18.12 -29.93 -31.96
C VAL A 268 -16.65 -30.19 -32.24
N ASN A 269 -15.95 -29.22 -32.81
CA ASN A 269 -14.52 -29.25 -33.10
C ASN A 269 -13.78 -28.09 -32.44
N ASN A 270 -12.46 -28.23 -32.33
CA ASN A 270 -11.59 -27.15 -31.90
C ASN A 270 -11.79 -25.92 -32.81
N GLY A 271 -12.06 -24.76 -32.22
CA GLY A 271 -12.37 -23.52 -32.94
C GLY A 271 -13.86 -23.16 -33.02
N ASP A 272 -14.76 -24.07 -32.64
CA ASP A 272 -16.20 -23.80 -32.69
C ASP A 272 -16.68 -22.92 -31.54
N TYR A 273 -17.71 -22.11 -31.80
CA TYR A 273 -18.47 -21.42 -30.76
C TYR A 273 -19.47 -22.38 -30.13
N LEU A 274 -19.70 -22.26 -28.82
CA LEU A 274 -20.62 -23.11 -28.08
C LEU A 274 -21.75 -22.29 -27.46
N GLU A 275 -22.95 -22.86 -27.40
CA GLU A 275 -24.12 -22.24 -26.74
C GLU A 275 -23.90 -22.00 -25.24
N ALA A 276 -23.03 -22.81 -24.62
CA ALA A 276 -22.65 -22.71 -23.21
C ALA A 276 -21.20 -23.19 -23.00
N ILE A 277 -20.57 -22.74 -21.92
CA ILE A 277 -19.25 -23.23 -21.52
C ILE A 277 -19.42 -24.63 -20.90
N PRO A 278 -18.60 -25.63 -21.28
CA PRO A 278 -18.66 -26.95 -20.69
C PRO A 278 -18.55 -26.89 -19.16
N SER A 279 -19.47 -27.56 -18.49
CA SER A 279 -19.59 -27.57 -17.02
C SER A 279 -19.99 -28.95 -16.52
N THR A 280 -19.99 -29.16 -15.20
CA THR A 280 -20.40 -30.43 -14.60
C THR A 280 -21.86 -30.79 -14.87
N THR A 281 -22.72 -29.79 -15.07
CA THR A 281 -24.15 -29.96 -15.36
C THR A 281 -24.45 -30.02 -16.86
N ASN A 282 -23.58 -29.46 -17.70
CA ASN A 282 -23.64 -29.55 -19.15
C ASN A 282 -22.23 -29.81 -19.72
N PRO A 283 -21.76 -31.06 -19.74
CA PRO A 283 -20.39 -31.39 -20.15
C PRO A 283 -20.18 -31.35 -21.66
N THR A 284 -21.26 -31.46 -22.45
CA THR A 284 -21.24 -31.56 -23.92
C THR A 284 -22.18 -30.54 -24.58
N PRO A 285 -22.00 -29.22 -24.34
CA PRO A 285 -22.82 -28.20 -24.97
C PRO A 285 -22.72 -28.23 -26.49
N SER A 286 -23.77 -27.78 -27.18
CA SER A 286 -23.83 -27.81 -28.63
C SER A 286 -23.00 -26.71 -29.29
N SER A 287 -22.47 -26.97 -30.49
CA SER A 287 -21.84 -25.92 -31.30
C SER A 287 -22.90 -25.02 -31.95
N VAL A 288 -22.55 -23.74 -32.13
CA VAL A 288 -23.35 -22.72 -32.80
C VAL A 288 -22.58 -22.14 -33.98
N ALA A 289 -23.30 -21.85 -35.06
CA ALA A 289 -22.68 -21.35 -36.30
C ALA A 289 -22.40 -19.83 -36.24
N ASP A 290 -23.29 -19.05 -35.61
CA ASP A 290 -23.08 -17.62 -35.39
C ASP A 290 -22.45 -17.39 -34.01
N TYR A 291 -21.46 -16.50 -33.95
CA TYR A 291 -20.83 -16.09 -32.70
C TYR A 291 -21.83 -15.43 -31.75
N LYS A 292 -22.91 -14.82 -32.27
CA LYS A 292 -23.95 -14.16 -31.47
C LYS A 292 -24.65 -15.13 -30.53
N ASP A 293 -24.86 -16.35 -30.96
CA ASP A 293 -25.47 -17.43 -30.18
C ASP A 293 -24.47 -18.12 -29.25
N GLY A 294 -23.19 -17.74 -29.34
CA GLY A 294 -22.12 -18.28 -28.52
C GLY A 294 -22.10 -17.69 -27.11
N ALA A 295 -21.70 -18.50 -26.14
CA ALA A 295 -21.43 -18.05 -24.79
C ALA A 295 -20.23 -17.08 -24.74
N ALA A 296 -20.31 -16.08 -23.87
CA ALA A 296 -19.18 -15.22 -23.58
C ALA A 296 -18.11 -15.97 -22.78
N ASP A 297 -16.83 -15.70 -23.05
CA ASP A 297 -15.70 -16.20 -22.28
C ASP A 297 -15.48 -15.28 -21.06
N PRO A 298 -15.74 -15.74 -19.83
CA PRO A 298 -15.63 -14.92 -18.63
C PRO A 298 -14.22 -14.40 -18.43
N ALA A 299 -13.20 -15.18 -18.77
CA ALA A 299 -11.80 -14.78 -18.61
C ALA A 299 -11.44 -13.65 -19.57
N LYS A 300 -11.87 -13.72 -20.84
CA LYS A 300 -11.62 -12.63 -21.81
C LYS A 300 -12.40 -11.37 -21.47
N VAL A 301 -13.68 -11.52 -21.10
CA VAL A 301 -14.55 -10.40 -20.68
C VAL A 301 -13.94 -9.70 -19.48
N ASP A 302 -13.61 -10.44 -18.42
CA ASP A 302 -13.06 -9.87 -17.19
C ASP A 302 -11.64 -9.32 -17.38
N GLN A 303 -10.80 -9.93 -18.21
CA GLN A 303 -9.51 -9.38 -18.56
C GLN A 303 -9.65 -7.98 -19.20
N LYS A 304 -10.67 -7.77 -20.02
CA LYS A 304 -10.97 -6.44 -20.57
C LYS A 304 -11.60 -5.51 -19.53
N LYS A 305 -12.56 -6.00 -18.74
CA LYS A 305 -13.22 -5.23 -17.65
C LYS A 305 -12.22 -4.77 -16.59
N TYR A 306 -11.23 -5.58 -16.26
CA TYR A 306 -10.26 -5.31 -15.19
C TYR A 306 -8.87 -4.95 -15.73
N ASN A 307 -8.74 -4.62 -17.02
CA ASN A 307 -7.47 -4.12 -17.56
C ASN A 307 -6.96 -2.87 -16.82
N TRP A 308 -7.91 -2.02 -16.40
CA TRP A 308 -7.75 -0.98 -15.40
C TRP A 308 -8.73 -1.20 -14.27
N LEU A 309 -8.34 -0.99 -13.03
CA LEU A 309 -9.16 -1.28 -11.86
C LEU A 309 -9.91 -0.03 -11.41
N GLU A 310 -11.22 -0.20 -11.20
CA GLU A 310 -12.13 0.91 -10.93
C GLU A 310 -12.93 0.70 -9.66
N TYR A 311 -12.62 1.53 -8.66
CA TYR A 311 -13.32 1.53 -7.39
C TYR A 311 -13.02 2.81 -6.61
N TYR A 312 -13.86 3.06 -5.61
CA TYR A 312 -13.55 3.97 -4.53
C TYR A 312 -13.70 3.24 -3.19
N LYS A 313 -12.84 3.58 -2.24
CA LYS A 313 -12.83 3.01 -0.91
C LYS A 313 -12.75 4.11 0.13
N VAL A 314 -13.65 4.10 1.09
CA VAL A 314 -13.64 5.03 2.23
C VAL A 314 -13.43 4.22 3.49
N LYS A 315 -12.46 4.62 4.31
CA LYS A 315 -12.17 4.02 5.62
C LYS A 315 -12.27 5.10 6.68
N PHE A 316 -12.99 4.79 7.75
CA PHE A 316 -13.07 5.60 8.96
C PHE A 316 -12.61 4.77 10.16
N LYS A 317 -11.80 5.38 11.02
CA LYS A 317 -11.37 4.78 12.28
C LYS A 317 -11.41 5.84 13.38
N ALA A 318 -11.97 5.47 14.52
CA ALA A 318 -11.95 6.24 15.75
C ALA A 318 -11.50 5.34 16.90
N ASP A 319 -10.43 5.74 17.60
CA ASP A 319 -9.89 5.07 18.78
C ASP A 319 -9.89 6.07 19.94
N TRP A 320 -10.74 5.88 20.93
CA TRP A 320 -10.97 6.82 22.02
C TRP A 320 -10.62 6.19 23.36
N TYR A 321 -9.84 6.90 24.17
CA TYR A 321 -9.41 6.49 25.50
C TYR A 321 -10.04 7.42 26.54
N THR A 322 -10.71 6.83 27.51
CA THR A 322 -11.33 7.57 28.61
C THR A 322 -10.96 6.91 29.93
N LYS A 323 -10.24 7.62 30.79
CA LYS A 323 -10.00 7.19 32.17
C LYS A 323 -11.31 7.21 32.94
N VAL A 324 -11.77 6.04 33.38
CA VAL A 324 -13.04 5.88 34.12
C VAL A 324 -12.83 5.79 35.64
N ALA A 325 -11.66 5.32 36.10
CA ALA A 325 -11.32 5.27 37.52
C ALA A 325 -9.78 5.23 37.76
N GLY A 326 -9.36 5.27 39.02
CA GLY A 326 -7.97 5.08 39.44
C GLY A 326 -7.08 6.34 39.40
N THR A 327 -5.80 6.18 39.73
CA THR A 327 -4.79 7.25 39.68
C THR A 327 -4.12 7.30 38.31
N ASN A 328 -3.24 8.26 38.04
CA ASN A 328 -2.47 8.28 36.78
C ASN A 328 -1.38 7.18 36.73
N LYS A 329 -1.03 6.58 37.88
CA LYS A 329 -0.10 5.45 37.96
C LYS A 329 -0.80 4.09 37.82
N SER A 330 -2.08 4.02 38.19
CA SER A 330 -2.92 2.82 38.06
C SER A 330 -4.32 3.21 37.56
N PRO A 331 -4.44 3.67 36.31
CA PRO A 331 -5.70 4.11 35.74
C PRO A 331 -6.51 2.92 35.22
N LEU A 332 -7.82 2.94 35.46
CA LEU A 332 -8.77 2.12 34.72
C LEU A 332 -9.24 2.94 33.52
N VAL A 333 -8.99 2.43 32.31
CA VAL A 333 -9.25 3.14 31.05
C VAL A 333 -10.22 2.34 30.20
N LEU A 334 -11.31 2.98 29.78
CA LEU A 334 -12.19 2.48 28.74
C LEU A 334 -11.61 2.88 27.38
N ARG A 335 -11.37 1.89 26.52
CA ARG A 335 -10.98 2.09 25.12
C ARG A 335 -12.17 1.75 24.22
N SER A 336 -12.63 2.72 23.45
CA SER A 336 -13.69 2.55 22.46
C SER A 336 -13.09 2.62 21.05
N LEU A 337 -13.21 1.53 20.29
CA LEU A 337 -12.70 1.43 18.93
C LEU A 337 -13.87 1.25 17.95
N ILE A 338 -13.91 2.11 16.93
CA ILE A 338 -14.86 2.03 15.82
C ILE A 338 -14.05 2.00 14.53
N GLU A 339 -14.31 1.01 13.69
CA GLU A 339 -13.72 0.88 12.36
C GLU A 339 -14.84 0.65 11.34
N PHE A 340 -14.88 1.47 10.30
CA PHE A 340 -15.83 1.39 9.22
C PHE A 340 -15.10 1.45 7.88
N GLY A 341 -15.52 0.61 6.94
CA GLY A 341 -14.98 0.56 5.59
C GLY A 341 -16.09 0.39 4.57
N PHE A 342 -16.05 1.17 3.51
CA PHE A 342 -16.96 1.05 2.38
C PHE A 342 -16.14 0.95 1.09
N LEU A 343 -16.50 0.01 0.23
CA LEU A 343 -15.92 -0.19 -1.10
C LEU A 343 -17.06 -0.13 -2.12
N GLY A 344 -16.92 0.72 -3.13
CA GLY A 344 -17.89 0.86 -4.21
C GLY A 344 -17.23 0.89 -5.58
N ALA A 345 -18.04 0.71 -6.62
CA ALA A 345 -17.65 0.81 -8.02
C ALA A 345 -18.21 2.10 -8.64
N TYR A 346 -17.49 2.70 -9.59
CA TYR A 346 -17.99 3.86 -10.36
C TYR A 346 -19.01 3.43 -11.41
N ASN A 347 -18.71 2.34 -12.12
CA ASN A 347 -19.59 1.73 -13.13
C ASN A 347 -20.02 0.34 -12.64
N GLN A 348 -21.33 0.14 -12.45
CA GLN A 348 -21.89 -1.12 -11.94
C GLN A 348 -21.82 -2.27 -12.96
N GLU A 349 -21.78 -1.98 -14.26
CA GLU A 349 -21.68 -2.99 -15.33
C GLU A 349 -20.33 -3.73 -15.32
N ARG A 350 -19.33 -3.08 -14.72
CA ARG A 350 -18.00 -3.65 -14.50
C ARG A 350 -17.90 -4.44 -13.20
N GLY A 351 -18.84 -4.25 -12.28
CA GLY A 351 -18.83 -4.88 -10.97
C GLY A 351 -17.76 -4.32 -10.01
N ILE A 352 -17.75 -4.87 -8.80
CA ILE A 352 -16.74 -4.56 -7.78
C ILE A 352 -15.52 -5.44 -8.03
N ILE A 353 -14.34 -4.84 -7.94
CA ILE A 353 -13.08 -5.57 -8.08
C ILE A 353 -12.95 -6.71 -7.07
N PRO A 354 -12.27 -7.81 -7.44
CA PRO A 354 -12.24 -9.03 -6.61
C PRO A 354 -11.20 -8.98 -5.47
N PHE A 355 -10.40 -7.92 -5.37
CA PHE A 355 -9.46 -7.65 -4.28
C PHE A 355 -9.86 -6.33 -3.57
N GLU A 356 -9.15 -5.95 -2.50
CA GLU A 356 -9.44 -4.74 -1.68
C GLU A 356 -10.74 -4.77 -0.85
N ARG A 357 -11.34 -5.93 -0.61
CA ARG A 357 -12.43 -6.08 0.38
C ARG A 357 -11.91 -5.98 1.81
#